data_AF-A0A968YXI4-F1
#
_entry.id   AF-A0A968YXI4-F1
#
_cell.length_a   1.000
_cell.length_b   1.000
_cell.length_c   1.000
_cell.angle_alpha   90.00
_cell.angle_beta   90.00
_cell.angle_gamma   90.00
#
_symmetry.space_group_name_H-M   'P 1'
#
loop_
_entity.id
_entity.type
_entity.pdbx_description
1 polymer ?
#
loop_
_entity_poly.entity_id
_entity_poly.type
_entity_poly.pdbx_seq_one_letter_code
_entity_poly.pdbx_strand_id
1 'polypeptide(L)'
;MNFEELFAFVDSQVYGQTQRHLKDIEVLVLKGSWEGLSYDAIALKHNYTPQYIRQDAGPKLWRLLSTVLNERVSKKNFQTAIERCWESSLESELSLDPPSPTASRSPTDRNSDSPSPSLPGSIEDWGEAVDVSTFYGRVQELQTLSHWLIQDECRMVCLLGDGRYW
;
A
#
# COMPACT_ATOMS: atom_id res chain seq x y z
N MET A 1 -3.44 -3.54 -5.54
CA MET A 1 -3.88 -2.24 -6.12
C MET A 1 -3.58 -2.23 -7.62
N ASN A 2 -4.47 -1.68 -8.45
CA ASN A 2 -4.20 -1.49 -9.90
C ASN A 2 -3.53 -0.13 -10.19
N PHE A 3 -2.88 0.01 -11.35
CA PHE A 3 -2.23 1.27 -11.74
C PHE A 3 -3.22 2.45 -11.83
N GLU A 4 -4.44 2.21 -12.32
CA GLU A 4 -5.47 3.26 -12.42
C GLU A 4 -5.91 3.78 -11.04
N GLU A 5 -6.08 2.89 -10.07
CA GLU A 5 -6.42 3.26 -8.69
C GLU A 5 -5.27 4.03 -8.04
N LEU A 6 -4.02 3.55 -8.21
CA LEU A 6 -2.84 4.24 -7.72
C LEU A 6 -2.70 5.61 -8.34
N PHE A 7 -2.88 5.70 -9.66
CA PHE A 7 -2.79 6.96 -10.38
C PHE A 7 -3.86 7.93 -9.90
N ALA A 8 -5.13 7.51 -9.79
CA ALA A 8 -6.21 8.35 -9.29
C ALA A 8 -5.94 8.86 -7.87
N PHE A 9 -5.43 8.01 -6.99
CA PHE A 9 -5.05 8.43 -5.64
C PHE A 9 -3.91 9.44 -5.65
N VAL A 10 -2.82 9.12 -6.34
CA VAL A 10 -1.64 9.99 -6.40
C VAL A 10 -2.01 11.33 -7.03
N ASP A 11 -2.80 11.33 -8.09
CA ASP A 11 -3.24 12.54 -8.76
C ASP A 11 -4.13 13.39 -7.85
N SER A 12 -5.03 12.77 -7.07
CA SER A 12 -5.81 13.44 -6.02
C SER A 12 -4.91 14.07 -4.95
N GLN A 13 -3.92 13.33 -4.45
CA GLN A 13 -2.97 13.80 -3.45
C GLN A 13 -2.13 14.98 -3.98
N VAL A 14 -1.62 14.89 -5.21
CA VAL A 14 -0.83 15.93 -5.86
C VAL A 14 -1.69 17.17 -6.13
N TYR A 15 -2.94 17.00 -6.55
CA TYR A 15 -3.90 18.09 -6.76
C TYR A 15 -4.23 18.82 -5.46
N GLY A 16 -4.43 18.09 -4.36
CA GLY A 16 -4.66 18.67 -3.03
C GLY A 16 -3.54 19.61 -2.60
N GLN A 17 -2.28 19.19 -2.77
CA GLN A 17 -1.13 19.95 -2.30
C GLN A 17 -0.63 21.02 -3.29
N THR A 18 -0.71 20.75 -4.60
CA THR A 18 -0.09 21.60 -5.63
C THR A 18 -1.08 22.25 -6.59
N GLN A 19 -2.37 21.95 -6.47
CA GLN A 19 -3.45 22.46 -7.34
C GLN A 19 -3.17 22.26 -8.83
N ARG A 20 -2.43 21.20 -9.16
CA ARG A 20 -2.08 20.79 -10.52
C ARG A 20 -2.03 19.27 -10.57
N HIS A 21 -2.37 18.73 -11.73
CA HIS A 21 -2.25 17.30 -12.02
C HIS A 21 -0.82 16.96 -12.45
N LEU A 22 -0.49 15.67 -12.39
CA LEU A 22 0.77 15.15 -12.94
C LEU A 22 0.85 15.41 -14.44
N LYS A 23 2.01 15.84 -14.93
CA LYS A 23 2.25 16.01 -16.37
C LYS A 23 2.39 14.65 -17.05
N ASP A 24 2.12 14.58 -18.35
CA ASP A 24 2.24 13.34 -19.13
C ASP A 24 3.58 12.63 -18.89
N ILE A 25 4.71 13.35 -18.89
CA ILE A 25 6.02 12.76 -18.63
C ILE A 25 6.17 12.18 -17.22
N GLU A 26 5.53 12.79 -16.22
CA GLU A 26 5.53 12.31 -14.84
C GLU A 26 4.66 11.06 -14.72
N VAL A 27 3.50 11.03 -15.39
CA VAL A 27 2.64 9.83 -15.49
C VAL A 27 3.38 8.69 -16.18
N LEU A 28 4.15 8.98 -17.24
CA LEU A 28 4.97 7.98 -17.93
C LEU A 28 6.06 7.41 -17.03
N VAL A 29 6.74 8.27 -16.25
CA VAL A 29 7.74 7.82 -15.28
C VAL A 29 7.08 6.96 -14.20
N LEU A 30 5.91 7.35 -13.71
CA LEU A 30 5.15 6.62 -12.70
C LEU A 30 4.75 5.23 -13.23
N LYS A 31 4.13 5.18 -14.41
CA LYS A 31 3.73 3.94 -15.08
C LYS A 31 4.91 3.04 -15.40
N GLY A 32 5.98 3.61 -15.97
CA GLY A 32 7.18 2.85 -16.25
C GLY A 32 7.87 2.33 -15.00
N SER A 33 7.78 3.06 -13.89
CA SER A 33 8.29 2.58 -12.60
C SER A 33 7.43 1.45 -12.03
N TRP A 34 6.12 1.50 -12.23
CA TRP A 34 5.18 0.44 -11.87
C TRP A 34 5.42 -0.85 -12.67
N GLU A 35 5.71 -0.71 -13.97
CA GLU A 35 6.05 -1.83 -14.87
C GLU A 35 7.51 -2.32 -14.68
N GLY A 36 8.28 -1.74 -13.77
CA GLY A 36 9.70 -2.10 -13.55
C GLY A 36 10.66 -1.66 -14.67
N LEU A 37 10.20 -0.84 -15.63
CA LEU A 37 11.01 -0.36 -16.76
C LEU A 37 12.10 0.61 -16.32
N SER A 38 13.27 0.55 -16.96
CA SER A 38 14.33 1.54 -16.77
C SER A 38 13.95 2.90 -17.37
N TYR A 39 14.57 3.99 -16.92
CA TYR A 39 14.34 5.31 -17.50
C TYR A 39 14.69 5.35 -19.00
N ASP A 40 15.70 4.59 -19.40
CA ASP A 40 16.11 4.42 -20.80
C ASP A 40 15.01 3.75 -21.64
N ALA A 41 14.37 2.70 -21.11
CA ALA A 41 13.26 2.03 -21.79
C ALA A 41 12.02 2.94 -21.91
N ILE A 42 11.70 3.69 -20.85
CA ILE A 42 10.58 4.66 -20.87
C ILE A 42 10.84 5.76 -21.91
N ALA A 43 12.09 6.25 -21.96
CA ALA A 43 12.51 7.28 -22.91
C ALA A 43 12.39 6.80 -24.36
N LEU A 44 12.90 5.61 -24.66
CA LEU A 44 12.82 5.00 -26.00
C LEU A 44 11.37 4.77 -26.44
N LYS A 45 10.51 4.31 -25.52
CA LYS A 45 9.10 4.00 -25.82
C LYS A 45 8.25 5.25 -26.10
N HIS A 46 8.66 6.41 -25.57
CA HIS A 46 7.89 7.66 -25.67
C HIS A 46 8.66 8.80 -26.36
N ASN A 47 9.70 8.48 -27.13
CA ASN A 47 10.51 9.45 -27.89
C ASN A 47 11.11 10.59 -27.03
N TYR A 48 11.41 10.32 -25.76
CA TYR A 48 12.13 11.25 -24.89
C TYR A 48 13.62 10.91 -24.83
N THR A 49 14.43 11.86 -24.38
CA THR A 49 15.85 11.61 -24.11
C THR A 49 15.99 10.88 -22.77
N PRO A 50 16.73 9.76 -22.68
CA PRO A 50 16.97 9.06 -21.41
C PRO A 50 17.54 9.96 -20.31
N GLN A 51 18.39 10.90 -20.71
CA GLN A 51 18.97 11.91 -19.83
C GLN A 51 17.92 12.81 -19.17
N TYR A 52 16.92 13.26 -19.93
CA TYR A 52 15.85 14.12 -19.43
C TYR A 52 14.99 13.41 -18.37
N ILE A 53 14.66 12.15 -18.61
CA ILE A 53 13.89 11.35 -17.64
C ILE A 53 14.71 11.11 -16.36
N ARG A 54 15.99 10.79 -16.50
CA ARG A 54 16.86 10.45 -15.37
C ARG A 54 17.26 11.66 -14.52
N GLN A 55 17.55 12.80 -15.15
CA GLN A 55 18.04 14.00 -14.46
C GLN A 55 16.91 14.92 -14.02
N ASP A 56 15.83 14.98 -14.79
CA ASP A 56 14.79 15.98 -14.63
C ASP A 56 13.49 15.36 -14.16
N ALA A 57 12.81 14.58 -15.00
CA ALA A 57 11.45 14.11 -14.73
C ALA A 57 11.37 13.17 -13.50
N GLY A 58 12.26 12.19 -13.41
CA GLY A 58 12.29 11.21 -12.32
C GLY A 58 12.52 11.87 -10.96
N PRO A 59 13.67 12.53 -10.73
CA PRO A 59 13.95 13.17 -9.46
C PRO A 59 12.90 14.22 -9.06
N LYS A 60 12.34 14.98 -10.01
CA LYS A 60 11.27 15.95 -9.72
C LYS A 60 9.99 15.25 -9.25
N LEU A 61 9.58 14.19 -9.95
CA LEU A 61 8.41 13.39 -9.57
C LEU A 61 8.56 12.81 -8.16
N TRP A 62 9.68 12.15 -7.87
CA TRP A 62 9.87 11.52 -6.55
C TRP A 62 9.92 12.55 -5.42
N ARG A 63 10.51 13.73 -5.67
CA ARG A 63 10.54 14.83 -4.68
C ARG A 63 9.14 15.40 -4.44
N LEU A 64 8.35 15.55 -5.51
CA LEU A 64 6.96 15.97 -5.44
C LEU A 64 6.14 14.97 -4.61
N LEU A 65 6.18 13.69 -4.97
CA LEU A 65 5.50 12.63 -4.24
C LEU A 65 5.94 12.56 -2.78
N SER A 66 7.23 12.72 -2.50
CA SER A 66 7.71 12.72 -1.13
C SER A 66 7.17 13.90 -0.31
N THR A 67 6.95 15.05 -0.96
CA THR A 67 6.40 16.23 -0.30
C THR A 67 4.91 16.05 -0.02
N VAL A 68 4.19 15.45 -0.96
CA VAL A 68 2.74 15.26 -0.90
C VAL A 68 2.37 14.15 0.09
N LEU A 69 3.05 13.01 0.01
CA LEU A 69 2.82 11.84 0.88
C LEU A 69 3.51 12.00 2.25
N ASN A 70 4.27 13.07 2.45
CA ASN A 70 5.06 13.34 3.66
C ASN A 70 6.00 12.18 4.07
N GLU A 71 6.37 11.33 3.12
CA GLU A 71 7.25 10.15 3.29
C GLU A 71 8.32 10.15 2.19
N ARG A 72 9.47 9.50 2.43
CA ARG A 72 10.53 9.42 1.42
C ARG A 72 10.15 8.44 0.30
N VAL A 73 9.73 8.98 -0.83
CA VAL A 73 9.35 8.23 -2.02
C VAL A 73 10.48 8.14 -3.03
N SER A 74 10.66 6.96 -3.62
CA SER A 74 11.64 6.59 -4.62
C SER A 74 11.06 5.52 -5.55
N LYS A 75 11.67 5.34 -6.72
CA LYS A 75 11.25 4.33 -7.70
C LYS A 75 11.06 2.92 -7.14
N LYS A 76 11.77 2.52 -6.08
CA LYS A 76 11.66 1.17 -5.50
C LYS A 76 10.63 1.05 -4.38
N ASN A 77 10.27 2.14 -3.72
CA ASN A 77 9.39 2.13 -2.55
C ASN A 77 8.12 2.94 -2.74
N PHE A 78 7.90 3.57 -3.90
CA PHE A 78 6.71 4.40 -4.11
C PHE A 78 5.42 3.60 -4.05
N GLN A 79 5.40 2.36 -4.53
CA GLN A 79 4.23 1.48 -4.44
C GLN A 79 3.85 1.26 -2.98
N THR A 80 4.81 0.77 -2.18
CA THR A 80 4.62 0.51 -0.75
C THR A 80 4.26 1.78 0.03
N ALA A 81 4.89 2.92 -0.29
CA ALA A 81 4.59 4.20 0.36
C ALA A 81 3.17 4.67 0.05
N ILE A 82 2.73 4.53 -1.21
CA ILE A 82 1.36 4.88 -1.61
C ILE A 82 0.34 3.94 -0.98
N GLU A 83 0.59 2.63 -0.98
CA GLU A 83 -0.29 1.64 -0.35
C GLU A 83 -0.45 1.93 1.14
N ARG A 84 0.64 2.25 1.85
CA ARG A 84 0.59 2.64 3.26
C ARG A 84 -0.21 3.93 3.49
N CYS A 85 0.00 4.95 2.66
CA CYS A 85 -0.79 6.18 2.74
C CYS A 85 -2.27 5.96 2.40
N TRP A 86 -2.57 5.06 1.47
CA TRP A 86 -3.93 4.69 1.10
C TRP A 86 -4.65 3.99 2.25
N GLU A 87 -3.99 3.01 2.87
CA GLU A 87 -4.51 2.28 4.02
C GLU A 87 -4.74 3.19 5.23
N SER A 88 -3.77 4.07 5.52
CA SER A 88 -3.91 5.08 6.58
C SER A 88 -5.03 6.09 6.29
N SER A 89 -5.26 6.42 5.01
CA SER A 89 -6.38 7.28 4.62
C SER A 89 -7.73 6.60 4.81
N LEU A 90 -7.83 5.28 4.60
CA LEU A 90 -9.04 4.49 4.87
C LEU A 90 -9.30 4.31 6.37
N GLU A 91 -8.25 4.10 7.17
CA GLU A 91 -8.33 4.01 8.64
C GLU A 91 -8.75 5.33 9.28
N SER A 92 -8.35 6.46 8.68
CA SER A 92 -8.75 7.80 9.14
C SER A 92 -10.25 8.09 8.97
N GLU A 93 -10.94 7.44 8.01
CA GLU A 93 -12.39 7.60 7.81
C GLU A 93 -13.22 6.69 8.74
N LEU A 94 -12.67 5.56 9.18
CA LEU A 94 -13.31 4.65 10.15
C LEU A 94 -13.21 5.15 11.60
N SER A 95 -12.41 6.19 11.84
CA SER A 95 -12.21 6.83 13.14
C SER A 95 -13.07 8.09 13.31
N LEU A 96 -14.40 7.96 13.13
CA LEU A 96 -15.36 8.99 13.57
C LEU A 96 -15.77 8.74 15.03
N ASP A 97 -14.93 9.13 15.97
CA ASP A 97 -15.40 9.54 17.30
C ASP A 97 -15.52 11.08 17.33
N PRO A 98 -16.66 11.64 17.81
CA PRO A 98 -16.98 13.06 17.70
C PRO A 98 -16.09 13.96 18.57
N PRO A 99 -15.84 15.21 18.17
CA PRO A 99 -15.11 16.17 18.99
C PRO A 99 -16.01 16.65 20.14
N SER A 100 -15.61 16.38 21.38
CA SER A 100 -16.27 16.96 22.56
C SER A 100 -15.36 17.97 23.28
N PRO A 101 -15.92 19.11 23.75
CA PRO A 101 -15.19 20.32 24.09
C PRO A 101 -14.64 20.34 25.53
N THR A 102 -13.71 21.26 25.71
CA THR A 102 -13.11 21.81 26.94
C THR A 102 -13.95 21.69 28.24
N ALA A 103 -13.40 21.11 29.32
CA ALA A 103 -13.32 21.69 30.67
C ALA A 103 -12.93 20.68 31.78
N SER A 104 -11.83 20.99 32.50
CA SER A 104 -11.62 20.88 33.96
C SER A 104 -12.39 19.83 34.79
N ARG A 105 -11.64 18.88 35.39
CA ARG A 105 -11.42 18.72 36.85
C ARG A 105 -10.85 17.32 37.19
N SER A 106 -9.76 17.31 37.95
CA SER A 106 -9.15 16.15 38.64
C SER A 106 -10.00 15.72 39.89
N PRO A 107 -9.54 14.81 40.77
CA PRO A 107 -9.41 13.33 40.66
C PRO A 107 -10.14 12.60 41.84
N THR A 108 -10.60 11.34 41.72
CA THR A 108 -10.92 10.49 42.91
C THR A 108 -11.15 8.99 42.58
N ASP A 109 -10.17 8.16 42.97
CA ASP A 109 -10.24 6.98 43.86
C ASP A 109 -11.48 6.04 43.92
N ARG A 110 -11.18 4.72 43.87
CA ARG A 110 -11.75 3.54 44.61
C ARG A 110 -12.53 2.45 43.84
N ASN A 111 -11.85 1.28 43.73
CA ASN A 111 -12.27 -0.08 44.15
C ASN A 111 -13.76 -0.48 44.10
N SER A 112 -14.10 -1.58 43.39
CA SER A 112 -14.25 -2.93 43.97
C SER A 112 -15.02 -3.91 43.04
N ASP A 113 -14.44 -5.10 42.90
CA ASP A 113 -15.07 -6.42 42.91
C ASP A 113 -15.90 -7.01 41.75
N SER A 114 -15.32 -8.10 41.23
CA SER A 114 -15.90 -9.44 41.04
C SER A 114 -16.37 -9.90 39.64
N PRO A 115 -16.29 -11.24 39.37
CA PRO A 115 -15.71 -11.79 38.15
C PRO A 115 -16.75 -12.42 37.21
N SER A 116 -16.45 -12.47 35.92
CA SER A 116 -17.17 -13.32 34.97
C SER A 116 -16.16 -14.02 34.05
N PRO A 117 -16.16 -15.36 33.98
CA PRO A 117 -15.34 -16.10 33.02
C PRO A 117 -16.09 -16.13 31.69
N SER A 118 -16.03 -15.04 30.93
CA SER A 118 -16.35 -15.09 29.51
C SER A 118 -15.20 -15.77 28.79
N LEU A 119 -15.53 -16.93 28.21
CA LEU A 119 -14.83 -17.73 27.22
C LEU A 119 -13.68 -16.98 26.52
N PRO A 120 -12.48 -17.58 26.36
CA PRO A 120 -11.47 -17.03 25.46
C PRO A 120 -12.00 -17.17 24.04
N GLY A 121 -12.72 -16.16 23.56
CA GLY A 121 -12.81 -15.88 22.14
C GLY A 121 -11.37 -15.80 21.66
N SER A 122 -11.02 -16.70 20.74
CA SER A 122 -9.70 -16.82 20.15
C SER A 122 -9.34 -15.50 19.49
N ILE A 123 -8.78 -14.57 20.27
CA ILE A 123 -7.96 -13.49 19.76
C ILE A 123 -6.68 -14.21 19.35
N GLU A 124 -6.70 -14.76 18.14
CA GLU A 124 -5.45 -15.10 17.46
C GLU A 124 -4.80 -13.75 17.17
N ASP A 125 -3.76 -13.47 17.93
CA ASP A 125 -2.90 -12.31 17.75
C ASP A 125 -2.12 -12.49 16.44
N TRP A 126 -2.61 -11.87 15.38
CA TRP A 126 -1.94 -11.80 14.08
C TRP A 126 -0.86 -10.70 14.04
N GLY A 127 -0.42 -10.18 15.20
CA GLY A 127 0.53 -9.06 15.30
C GLY A 127 1.92 -9.30 14.69
N GLU A 128 2.29 -10.55 14.40
CA GLU A 128 3.51 -10.93 13.66
C GLU A 128 3.21 -11.65 12.32
N ALA A 129 1.99 -11.59 11.81
CA ALA A 129 1.69 -12.15 10.51
C ALA A 129 2.45 -11.37 9.43
N VAL A 130 3.27 -12.09 8.65
CA VAL A 130 3.91 -11.52 7.47
C VAL A 130 2.83 -10.98 6.55
N ASP A 131 3.00 -9.74 6.11
CA ASP A 131 2.14 -9.13 5.10
C ASP A 131 2.11 -10.01 3.84
N VAL A 132 0.96 -10.64 3.61
CA VAL A 132 0.72 -11.52 2.46
C VAL A 132 0.33 -10.75 1.20
N SER A 133 0.22 -9.42 1.27
CA SER A 133 -0.17 -8.57 0.15
C SER A 133 0.84 -8.60 -1.00
N THR A 134 2.10 -8.93 -0.69
CA THR A 134 3.16 -9.00 -1.69
C THR A 134 3.82 -10.39 -1.73
N PHE A 135 3.29 -11.28 -2.57
CA PHE A 135 3.89 -12.59 -2.83
C PHE A 135 4.75 -12.54 -4.11
N TYR A 136 6.07 -12.69 -3.98
CA TYR A 136 7.00 -12.71 -5.13
C TYR A 136 7.30 -14.15 -5.55
N GLY A 137 7.01 -14.48 -6.82
CA GLY A 137 7.17 -15.85 -7.34
C GLY A 137 5.98 -16.75 -7.01
N ARG A 138 6.00 -17.99 -7.52
CA ARG A 138 4.92 -19.00 -7.41
C ARG A 138 3.56 -18.61 -8.02
N VAL A 139 3.58 -17.75 -9.04
CA VAL A 139 2.38 -17.29 -9.77
C VAL A 139 1.62 -18.48 -10.38
N GLN A 140 2.34 -19.49 -10.88
CA GLN A 140 1.74 -20.67 -11.50
C GLN A 140 0.99 -21.53 -10.47
N GLU A 141 1.55 -21.70 -9.27
CA GLU A 141 0.95 -22.44 -8.17
C GLU A 141 -0.29 -21.71 -7.63
N LEU A 142 -0.24 -20.37 -7.52
CA LEU A 142 -1.39 -19.56 -7.13
C LEU A 142 -2.53 -19.64 -8.17
N GLN A 143 -2.20 -19.59 -9.46
CA GLN A 143 -3.19 -19.77 -10.53
C GLN A 143 -3.83 -21.16 -10.48
N THR A 144 -3.03 -22.19 -10.24
CA THR A 144 -3.50 -23.58 -10.14
C THR A 144 -4.45 -23.74 -8.94
N LEU A 145 -4.08 -23.17 -7.79
CA LEU A 145 -4.92 -23.21 -6.60
C LEU A 145 -6.22 -22.43 -6.78
N SER A 146 -6.15 -21.25 -7.40
CA SER A 146 -7.34 -20.45 -7.74
C SER A 146 -8.30 -21.22 -8.65
N HIS A 147 -7.77 -21.98 -9.61
CA HIS A 147 -8.60 -22.81 -10.50
C HIS A 147 -9.28 -23.95 -9.71
N TRP A 148 -8.54 -24.66 -8.85
CA TRP A 148 -9.11 -25.75 -8.06
C TRP A 148 -10.18 -25.30 -7.06
N LEU A 149 -10.05 -24.09 -6.50
CA LEU A 149 -11.02 -23.56 -5.55
C LEU A 149 -12.30 -23.06 -6.21
N ILE A 150 -12.17 -22.34 -7.32
CA ILE A 150 -13.29 -21.61 -7.93
C ILE A 150 -13.99 -22.46 -8.99
N GLN A 151 -13.21 -23.22 -9.77
CA GLN A 151 -13.73 -23.92 -10.94
C GLN A 151 -14.01 -25.40 -10.65
N ASP A 152 -13.11 -26.08 -9.95
CA ASP A 152 -13.28 -27.50 -9.58
C ASP A 152 -13.95 -27.70 -8.21
N GLU A 153 -14.26 -26.62 -7.48
CA GLU A 153 -14.90 -26.61 -6.14
C GLU A 153 -14.27 -27.63 -5.17
N CYS A 154 -12.96 -27.79 -5.22
CA CYS A 154 -12.26 -28.80 -4.43
C CYS A 154 -12.40 -28.50 -2.94
N ARG A 155 -13.00 -29.44 -2.19
CA ARG A 155 -13.20 -29.30 -0.74
C ARG A 155 -11.94 -29.51 0.10
N MET A 156 -10.88 -30.03 -0.51
CA MET A 156 -9.60 -30.28 0.15
C MET A 156 -8.48 -30.04 -0.85
N VAL A 157 -7.56 -29.15 -0.49
CA VAL A 157 -6.35 -28.86 -1.25
C VAL A 157 -5.17 -29.04 -0.31
N CYS A 158 -4.23 -29.92 -0.67
CA CYS A 158 -3.01 -30.13 0.09
C CYS A 158 -1.87 -29.31 -0.51
N LEU A 159 -1.27 -28.44 0.30
CA LEU A 159 -0.08 -27.68 -0.06
C LEU A 159 1.17 -28.44 0.40
N LEU A 160 2.02 -28.84 -0.55
CA LEU A 160 3.29 -29.51 -0.27
C LEU A 160 4.45 -28.56 -0.62
N GLY A 161 5.24 -28.18 0.37
CA GLY A 161 6.48 -27.43 0.17
C GLY A 161 7.70 -28.31 0.42
N ASP A 162 8.69 -28.29 -0.48
CA ASP A 162 10.01 -28.84 -0.18
C ASP A 162 10.78 -27.82 0.68
N GLY A 163 10.83 -28.08 1.99
CA GLY A 163 11.42 -27.21 3.00
C GLY A 163 12.96 -27.26 3.02
N ARG A 164 13.62 -27.23 1.87
CA ARG A 164 15.09 -27.16 1.81
C ARG A 164 15.53 -25.71 1.81
N TYR A 165 15.81 -25.21 3.00
CA TYR A 165 16.61 -24.01 3.16
C TYR A 165 18.10 -24.37 3.27
N TRP A 166 18.87 -23.48 2.65
CA TRP A 166 20.30 -23.21 2.54
C TRP A 166 21.12 -23.37 3.84
#